data_AF-A0A4V1MGT1-F1
#
_entry.id   AF-A0A4V1MGT1-F1
#
_cell.length_a   1.000
_cell.length_b   1.000
_cell.length_c   1.000
_cell.angle_alpha   90.00
_cell.angle_beta   90.00
_cell.angle_gamma   90.00
#
_symmetry.space_group_name_H-M   'P 1'
#
loop_
_entity.id
_entity.type
_entity.pdbx_description
1 polymer ?
#
loop_
_entity_poly.entity_id
_entity_poly.type
_entity_poly.pdbx_seq_one_letter_code
_entity_poly.pdbx_strand_id
1 'polypeptide(L)'
;MSIKAFFSLFFLILLTFLHAQKMEFKAPDYTLIQKNIEDKSSEFYYPKLLKRLKQNDTLLTSNQYHHLYYGFTFQKEYKPYKTGKKAEEVAKYYRGEGISQKDLSKGIQLFLDALDENPLDLRAMNYIAYLYHLNNDDATAEKLQEISMDY
;
A
#
# COMPACT_ATOMS: atom_id res chain seq x y z
N MET A 1 55.89 -7.44 -0.57
CA MET A 1 54.50 -7.21 -0.13
C MET A 1 53.96 -8.53 0.39
N SER A 2 53.36 -8.58 1.60
CA SER A 2 52.87 -9.87 2.13
C SER A 2 51.69 -10.37 1.31
N ILE A 3 51.48 -11.69 1.24
CA ILE A 3 50.36 -12.29 0.48
C ILE A 3 49.00 -11.73 0.95
N LYS A 4 48.90 -11.42 2.25
CA LYS A 4 47.75 -10.76 2.87
C LYS A 4 47.52 -9.36 2.30
N ALA A 5 48.58 -8.56 2.14
CA ALA A 5 48.50 -7.23 1.56
C ALA A 5 48.08 -7.27 0.06
N PHE A 6 48.50 -8.30 -0.68
CA PHE A 6 48.04 -8.51 -2.05
C PHE A 6 46.54 -8.84 -2.11
N PHE A 7 46.05 -9.77 -1.28
CA PHE A 7 44.63 -10.10 -1.21
C PHE A 7 43.77 -8.92 -0.72
N SER A 8 44.25 -8.15 0.25
CA SER A 8 43.57 -6.94 0.71
C SER A 8 43.45 -5.88 -0.39
N LEU A 9 44.52 -5.67 -1.17
CA LEU A 9 44.51 -4.71 -2.27
C LEU A 9 43.60 -5.18 -3.42
N PHE A 10 43.64 -6.48 -3.73
CA PHE A 10 42.75 -7.09 -4.71
C PHE A 10 41.28 -6.96 -4.32
N PHE A 11 40.95 -7.20 -3.04
CA PHE A 11 39.61 -7.03 -2.52
C PHE A 11 39.16 -5.55 -2.56
N LEU A 12 40.05 -4.61 -2.27
CA LEU A 12 39.75 -3.17 -2.36
C LEU A 12 39.43 -2.72 -3.80
N ILE A 13 40.13 -3.30 -4.79
CA ILE A 13 39.87 -3.04 -6.21
C ILE A 13 38.53 -3.67 -6.65
N LEU A 14 38.15 -4.83 -6.10
CA LEU A 14 36.84 -5.43 -6.38
C LEU A 14 35.67 -4.55 -5.93
N LEU A 15 35.82 -3.80 -4.83
CA LEU A 15 34.77 -2.92 -4.31
C LEU A 15 34.47 -1.74 -5.24
N THR A 16 35.40 -1.30 -6.10
CA THR A 16 35.17 -0.18 -7.02
C THR A 16 34.27 -0.55 -8.21
N PHE A 17 34.01 -1.85 -8.44
CA PHE A 17 33.07 -2.33 -9.45
C PHE A 17 31.63 -2.45 -8.92
N LEU A 18 31.40 -2.25 -7.62
CA LEU A 18 30.06 -2.25 -7.05
C LEU A 18 29.35 -0.95 -7.43
N HIS A 19 28.43 -1.05 -8.38
CA HIS A 19 27.55 0.05 -8.75
C HIS A 19 26.25 -0.07 -7.94
N ALA A 20 25.86 0.99 -7.25
CA ALA A 20 24.52 1.08 -6.68
C ALA A 20 23.50 1.16 -7.83
N GLN A 21 22.43 0.36 -7.77
CA GLN A 21 21.34 0.46 -8.74
C GLN A 21 20.64 1.80 -8.53
N LYS A 22 20.80 2.72 -9.50
CA LYS A 22 20.06 3.97 -9.50
C LYS A 22 18.62 3.65 -9.92
N MET A 23 17.69 3.78 -8.99
CA MET A 23 16.26 3.65 -9.30
C MET A 23 15.87 4.83 -10.20
N GLU A 24 15.65 4.56 -11.48
CA GLU A 24 15.24 5.58 -12.44
C GLU A 24 13.73 5.81 -12.27
N PHE A 25 13.35 6.98 -11.74
CA PHE A 25 11.94 7.34 -11.65
C PHE A 25 11.39 7.61 -13.04
N LYS A 26 10.47 6.76 -13.50
CA LYS A 26 9.76 6.93 -14.77
C LYS A 26 8.31 7.25 -14.48
N ALA A 27 7.76 8.20 -15.23
CA ALA A 27 6.33 8.47 -15.19
C ALA A 27 5.54 7.21 -15.58
N PRO A 28 4.39 6.93 -14.93
CA PRO A 28 3.53 5.82 -15.32
C PRO A 28 3.07 5.93 -16.77
N ASP A 29 3.14 4.83 -17.51
CA ASP A 29 2.50 4.73 -18.83
C ASP A 29 1.01 4.44 -18.66
N TYR A 30 0.22 5.50 -18.54
CA TYR A 30 -1.22 5.42 -18.36
C TYR A 30 -1.95 4.71 -19.50
N THR A 31 -1.41 4.74 -20.73
CA THR A 31 -2.03 4.06 -21.88
C THR A 31 -1.85 2.55 -21.75
N LEU A 32 -0.64 2.11 -21.42
CA LEU A 32 -0.34 0.70 -21.15
C LEU A 32 -1.14 0.20 -19.94
N ILE A 33 -1.16 0.97 -18.85
CA ILE A 33 -1.92 0.62 -17.64
C ILE A 33 -3.39 0.44 -17.99
N GLN A 34 -4.02 1.42 -18.66
CA GLN A 34 -5.43 1.32 -19.03
C GLN A 34 -5.72 0.06 -19.85
N LYS A 35 -4.90 -0.22 -20.87
CA LYS A 35 -5.02 -1.42 -21.70
C LYS A 35 -4.95 -2.70 -20.85
N ASN A 36 -3.96 -2.78 -19.96
CA ASN A 36 -3.70 -3.97 -19.15
C ASN A 36 -4.78 -4.22 -18.09
N ILE A 37 -5.38 -3.17 -17.53
CA ILE A 37 -6.39 -3.30 -16.47
C ILE A 37 -7.79 -3.61 -17.01
N GLU A 38 -8.06 -3.30 -18.28
CA GLU A 38 -9.34 -3.59 -18.96
C GLU A 38 -9.39 -5.01 -19.57
N ASP A 39 -8.23 -5.60 -19.86
CA ASP A 39 -8.12 -6.96 -20.39
C ASP A 39 -8.38 -8.02 -19.31
N LYS A 40 -9.44 -8.80 -19.47
CA LYS A 40 -9.83 -9.89 -18.55
C LYS A 40 -8.82 -11.03 -18.45
N SER A 41 -7.97 -11.21 -19.47
CA SER A 41 -6.94 -12.25 -19.51
C SER A 41 -5.62 -11.80 -18.90
N SER A 42 -5.43 -10.48 -18.75
CA SER A 42 -4.26 -9.87 -18.14
C SER A 42 -4.14 -10.24 -16.65
N GLU A 43 -2.91 -10.43 -16.19
CA GLU A 43 -2.65 -10.55 -14.75
C GLU A 43 -2.99 -9.26 -13.98
N PHE A 44 -3.05 -8.13 -14.69
CA PHE A 44 -3.35 -6.79 -14.16
C PHE A 44 -4.83 -6.42 -14.22
N TYR A 45 -5.71 -7.34 -14.62
CA TYR A 45 -7.14 -7.07 -14.72
C TYR A 45 -7.69 -6.46 -13.42
N TYR A 46 -8.25 -5.24 -13.50
CA TYR A 46 -8.51 -4.42 -12.31
C TYR A 46 -9.36 -5.11 -11.25
N PRO A 47 -10.52 -5.72 -11.58
CA PRO A 47 -11.34 -6.40 -10.58
C PRO A 47 -10.65 -7.57 -9.89
N LYS A 48 -9.71 -8.24 -10.58
CA LYS A 48 -8.92 -9.33 -9.99
C LYS A 48 -7.93 -8.77 -8.97
N LEU A 49 -7.20 -7.71 -9.33
CA LEU A 49 -6.25 -7.07 -8.42
C LEU A 49 -6.95 -6.47 -7.19
N LEU A 50 -8.07 -5.76 -7.40
CA LEU A 50 -8.85 -5.19 -6.29
C LEU A 50 -9.38 -6.28 -5.35
N LYS A 51 -9.85 -7.41 -5.89
CA LYS A 51 -10.29 -8.55 -5.08
C LYS A 51 -9.14 -9.11 -4.24
N ARG A 52 -7.95 -9.30 -4.85
CA ARG A 52 -6.75 -9.79 -4.14
C ARG A 52 -6.36 -8.84 -3.02
N LEU A 53 -6.38 -7.53 -3.27
CA LEU A 53 -6.15 -6.52 -2.25
C LEU A 53 -7.14 -6.65 -1.08
N LYS A 54 -8.45 -6.71 -1.36
CA LYS A 54 -9.49 -6.88 -0.32
C LYS A 54 -9.37 -8.19 0.47
N GLN A 55 -8.66 -9.18 -0.07
CA GLN A 55 -8.39 -10.45 0.58
C GLN A 55 -7.08 -10.46 1.39
N ASN A 56 -6.40 -9.31 1.49
CA ASN A 56 -5.11 -9.18 2.15
C ASN A 56 -4.05 -10.11 1.54
N ASP A 57 -4.02 -10.18 0.20
CA ASP A 57 -3.02 -10.97 -0.54
C ASP A 57 -1.65 -10.30 -0.52
N THR A 58 -0.74 -10.83 0.29
CA THR A 58 0.65 -10.36 0.44
C THR A 58 1.56 -10.75 -0.74
N LEU A 59 1.03 -11.45 -1.75
CA LEU A 59 1.75 -11.83 -2.97
C LEU A 59 1.42 -10.91 -4.15
N LEU A 60 0.77 -9.76 -3.92
CA LEU A 60 0.66 -8.71 -4.92
C LEU A 60 2.06 -8.13 -5.20
N THR A 61 2.46 -8.16 -6.46
CA THR A 61 3.77 -7.59 -6.84
C THR A 61 3.69 -6.07 -6.90
N SER A 62 4.82 -5.39 -6.73
CA SER A 62 4.89 -3.92 -6.89
C SER A 62 4.32 -3.44 -8.24
N ASN A 63 4.53 -4.19 -9.33
CA ASN A 63 3.96 -3.85 -10.63
C ASN A 63 2.43 -4.02 -10.67
N GLN A 64 1.89 -5.04 -9.99
CA GLN A 64 0.44 -5.21 -9.83
C GLN A 64 -0.17 -4.10 -8.98
N TYR A 65 0.48 -3.70 -7.89
CA TYR A 65 0.09 -2.53 -7.11
C TYR A 65 0.12 -1.25 -7.93
N HIS A 66 1.15 -1.04 -8.75
CA HIS A 66 1.24 0.10 -9.65
C HIS A 66 0.05 0.16 -10.61
N HIS A 67 -0.30 -0.97 -11.24
CA HIS A 67 -1.48 -1.05 -12.11
C HIS A 67 -2.78 -0.84 -11.34
N LEU A 68 -2.89 -1.35 -10.11
CA LEU A 68 -4.06 -1.14 -9.26
C LEU A 68 -4.22 0.32 -8.85
N TYR A 69 -3.14 0.98 -8.41
CA TYR A 69 -3.17 2.35 -7.91
C TYR A 69 -3.45 3.36 -9.02
N TYR A 70 -2.65 3.37 -10.08
CA TYR A 70 -2.86 4.29 -11.19
C TYR A 70 -4.09 3.90 -12.02
N GLY A 71 -4.39 2.61 -12.13
CA GLY A 71 -5.57 2.11 -12.81
C GLY A 71 -6.88 2.50 -12.14
N PHE A 72 -6.85 2.86 -10.85
CA PHE A 72 -8.03 3.35 -10.15
C PHE A 72 -8.60 4.62 -10.80
N THR A 73 -7.75 5.47 -11.39
CA THR A 73 -8.17 6.72 -12.04
C THR A 73 -9.12 6.52 -13.22
N PHE A 74 -9.12 5.33 -13.85
CA PHE A 74 -10.01 4.96 -14.95
C PHE A 74 -11.34 4.35 -14.49
N GLN A 75 -11.49 4.05 -13.20
CA GLN A 75 -12.71 3.43 -12.68
C GLN A 75 -13.82 4.48 -12.53
N LYS A 76 -15.08 4.07 -12.71
CA LYS A 76 -16.24 4.99 -12.65
C LYS A 76 -16.41 5.63 -11.27
N GLU A 77 -15.98 4.90 -10.26
CA GLU A 77 -16.01 5.21 -8.85
C GLU A 77 -14.93 6.23 -8.46
N TYR A 78 -13.92 6.46 -9.31
CA TYR A 78 -12.88 7.45 -9.04
C TYR A 78 -13.46 8.86 -9.01
N LYS A 79 -13.32 9.50 -7.85
CA LYS A 79 -13.78 10.87 -7.58
C LYS A 79 -12.73 11.59 -6.71
N PRO A 80 -11.75 12.29 -7.31
CA PRO A 80 -10.60 12.83 -6.57
C PRO A 80 -10.97 13.87 -5.50
N TYR A 81 -12.11 14.54 -5.67
CA TYR A 81 -12.58 15.59 -4.77
C TYR A 81 -13.83 15.18 -3.98
N LYS A 82 -14.26 13.92 -4.06
CA LYS A 82 -15.44 13.45 -3.32
C LYS A 82 -15.05 13.23 -1.87
N THR A 83 -15.79 13.88 -0.99
CA THR A 83 -15.78 13.60 0.44
C THR A 83 -16.63 12.34 0.71
N GLY A 84 -16.10 11.40 1.50
CA GLY A 84 -16.83 10.20 1.91
C GLY A 84 -18.06 10.53 2.76
N LYS A 85 -19.07 9.64 2.74
CA LYS A 85 -20.37 9.93 3.41
C LYS A 85 -20.23 10.19 4.91
N LYS A 86 -19.28 9.53 5.57
CA LYS A 86 -19.02 9.65 7.02
C LYS A 86 -17.72 10.40 7.34
N ALA A 87 -17.27 11.29 6.44
CA ALA A 87 -15.96 11.93 6.56
C ALA A 87 -15.76 12.70 7.87
N GLU A 88 -16.79 13.38 8.39
CA GLU A 88 -16.66 14.11 9.67
C GLU A 88 -16.51 13.15 10.86
N GLU A 89 -17.24 12.04 10.86
CA GLU A 89 -17.08 11.00 11.89
C GLU A 89 -15.67 10.40 11.83
N VAL A 90 -15.19 10.08 10.62
CA VAL A 90 -13.82 9.58 10.40
C VAL A 90 -12.79 10.61 10.89
N ALA A 91 -13.02 11.89 10.63
CA ALA A 91 -12.12 12.97 11.02
C ALA A 91 -12.00 13.10 12.55
N LYS A 92 -13.05 12.81 13.33
CA LYS A 92 -12.95 12.76 14.80
C LYS A 92 -11.96 11.71 15.27
N TYR A 93 -11.97 10.53 14.63
CA TYR A 93 -10.99 9.48 14.93
C TYR A 93 -9.57 9.91 14.57
N TYR A 94 -9.39 10.58 13.44
CA TYR A 94 -8.09 11.16 13.06
C TYR A 94 -7.58 12.24 14.02
N ARG A 95 -8.48 12.99 14.67
CA ARG A 95 -8.12 14.04 15.64
C ARG A 95 -7.94 13.51 17.07
N GLY A 96 -8.28 12.26 17.34
CA GLY A 96 -8.25 11.70 18.70
C GLY A 96 -9.34 12.24 19.63
N GLU A 97 -10.42 12.82 19.07
CA GLU A 97 -11.44 13.50 19.85
C GLU A 97 -12.37 12.52 20.56
N GLY A 98 -12.20 12.36 21.88
CA GLY A 98 -13.14 11.61 22.72
C GLY A 98 -13.18 10.11 22.44
N ILE A 99 -12.10 9.54 21.89
CA ILE A 99 -12.00 8.11 21.61
C ILE A 99 -11.64 7.39 22.91
N SER A 100 -12.54 6.54 23.39
CA SER A 100 -12.27 5.62 24.48
C SER A 100 -12.19 4.18 23.99
N GLN A 101 -11.73 3.25 24.84
CA GLN A 101 -11.57 1.84 24.48
C GLN A 101 -12.85 1.23 23.89
N LYS A 102 -14.03 1.59 24.43
CA LYS A 102 -15.34 1.12 23.95
C LYS A 102 -15.71 1.63 22.55
N ASP A 103 -15.05 2.68 22.07
CA ASP A 103 -15.34 3.31 20.77
C ASP A 103 -14.44 2.76 19.65
N LEU A 104 -13.45 1.92 19.98
CA LEU A 104 -12.48 1.38 19.01
C LEU A 104 -13.15 0.48 17.97
N SER A 105 -14.02 -0.45 18.37
CA SER A 105 -14.74 -1.33 17.42
C SER A 105 -15.63 -0.53 16.47
N LYS A 106 -16.25 0.55 16.97
CA LYS A 106 -17.00 1.49 16.12
C LYS A 106 -16.06 2.21 15.14
N GLY A 107 -14.89 2.63 15.59
CA GLY A 107 -13.88 3.25 14.75
C GLY A 107 -13.41 2.32 13.64
N ILE A 108 -13.10 1.07 13.97
CA ILE A 108 -12.71 0.04 13.00
C ILE A 108 -13.78 -0.09 11.92
N GLN A 109 -15.05 -0.26 12.30
CA GLN A 109 -16.14 -0.36 11.33
C GLN A 109 -16.28 0.91 10.47
N LEU A 110 -16.12 2.08 11.08
CA LEU A 110 -16.21 3.35 10.38
C LEU A 110 -15.14 3.50 9.28
N PHE A 111 -13.92 3.07 9.56
CA PHE A 111 -12.85 3.07 8.56
C PHE A 111 -13.01 1.98 7.51
N LEU A 112 -13.53 0.79 7.88
CA LEU A 112 -13.88 -0.25 6.90
C LEU A 112 -14.94 0.24 5.91
N ASP A 113 -15.98 0.93 6.39
CA ASP A 113 -17.00 1.56 5.54
C ASP A 113 -16.36 2.62 4.61
N ALA A 114 -15.36 3.37 5.09
CA ALA A 114 -14.65 4.35 4.28
C ALA A 114 -13.82 3.67 3.17
N LEU A 115 -13.21 2.51 3.45
CA LEU A 115 -12.49 1.71 2.45
C LEU A 115 -13.40 1.10 1.39
N ASP A 116 -14.67 0.84 1.70
CA ASP A 116 -15.63 0.43 0.68
C ASP A 116 -15.92 1.55 -0.35
N GLU A 117 -15.85 2.82 0.07
CA GLU A 117 -15.96 3.96 -0.84
C GLU A 117 -14.65 4.28 -1.57
N ASN A 118 -13.51 4.14 -0.89
CA ASN A 118 -12.18 4.36 -1.45
C ASN A 118 -11.22 3.22 -1.00
N PRO A 119 -11.11 2.12 -1.77
CA PRO A 119 -10.35 0.94 -1.37
C PRO A 119 -8.83 1.16 -1.34
N LEU A 120 -8.35 2.32 -1.76
CA LEU A 120 -6.94 2.71 -1.78
C LEU A 120 -6.65 3.88 -0.83
N ASP A 121 -7.54 4.14 0.14
CA ASP A 121 -7.26 5.12 1.21
C ASP A 121 -6.24 4.54 2.21
N LEU A 122 -4.95 4.74 1.92
CA LEU A 122 -3.85 4.26 2.76
C LEU A 122 -3.91 4.82 4.18
N ARG A 123 -4.45 6.03 4.36
CA ARG A 123 -4.59 6.62 5.68
C ARG A 123 -5.63 5.87 6.50
N ALA A 124 -6.76 5.52 5.89
CA ALA A 124 -7.78 4.69 6.53
C ALA A 124 -7.23 3.29 6.86
N MET A 125 -6.49 2.66 5.94
CA MET A 125 -5.85 1.35 6.18
C MET A 125 -4.92 1.39 7.39
N ASN A 126 -4.05 2.39 7.46
CA ASN A 126 -3.13 2.59 8.59
C ASN A 126 -3.87 2.81 9.91
N TYR A 127 -4.97 3.58 9.89
CA TYR A 127 -5.78 3.82 11.08
C TYR A 127 -6.50 2.57 11.55
N ILE A 128 -6.98 1.70 10.64
CA ILE A 128 -7.58 0.42 11.04
C ILE A 128 -6.55 -0.43 11.78
N ALA A 129 -5.33 -0.57 11.25
CA ALA A 129 -4.26 -1.30 11.93
C ALA A 129 -3.95 -0.72 13.32
N TYR A 130 -3.85 0.62 13.42
CA TYR A 130 -3.65 1.30 14.69
C TYR A 130 -4.79 1.06 15.69
N LEU A 131 -6.05 1.08 15.25
CA LEU A 131 -7.19 0.80 16.11
C LEU A 131 -7.25 -0.66 16.58
N TYR A 132 -6.85 -1.63 15.74
CA TYR A 132 -6.71 -3.02 16.15
C TYR A 132 -5.63 -3.19 17.22
N HIS A 133 -4.47 -2.53 17.04
CA HIS A 133 -3.41 -2.50 18.06
C HIS A 133 -3.92 -1.93 19.38
N LEU A 134 -4.59 -0.78 19.37
CA LEU A 134 -5.21 -0.21 20.58
C LEU A 134 -6.27 -1.13 21.20
N ASN A 135 -6.92 -1.98 20.39
CA ASN A 135 -7.91 -2.95 20.85
C ASN A 135 -7.28 -4.27 21.35
N ASN A 136 -5.95 -4.35 21.47
CA ASN A 136 -5.17 -5.54 21.84
C ASN A 136 -5.32 -6.71 20.84
N ASP A 137 -5.54 -6.40 19.57
CA ASP A 137 -5.56 -7.36 18.46
C ASP A 137 -4.36 -7.13 17.54
N ASP A 138 -3.16 -7.34 18.10
CA ASP A 138 -1.89 -7.10 17.42
C ASP A 138 -1.72 -8.00 16.18
N ALA A 139 -2.22 -9.23 16.24
CA ALA A 139 -2.17 -10.17 15.12
C ALA A 139 -2.89 -9.61 13.88
N THR A 140 -4.06 -8.97 14.05
CA THR A 140 -4.77 -8.33 12.95
C THR A 140 -4.08 -7.02 12.52
N ALA A 141 -3.54 -6.26 13.47
CA ALA A 141 -2.82 -5.02 13.20
C ALA A 141 -1.59 -5.26 12.31
N GLU A 142 -0.75 -6.25 12.65
CA GLU A 142 0.46 -6.62 11.90
C GLU A 142 0.11 -7.04 10.47
N LYS A 143 -0.90 -7.90 10.30
CA LYS A 143 -1.36 -8.36 8.98
C LYS A 143 -1.80 -7.21 8.07
N LEU A 144 -2.40 -6.16 8.63
CA LEU A 144 -2.81 -4.98 7.87
C LEU A 144 -1.66 -4.02 7.58
N GLN A 145 -0.64 -3.97 8.44
CA GLN A 145 0.55 -3.13 8.23
C GLN A 145 1.43 -3.63 7.08
N GLU A 146 1.60 -4.95 6.93
CA GLU A 146 2.34 -5.54 5.80
C GLU A 146 1.82 -5.01 4.46
N ILE A 147 0.50 -4.89 4.32
CA ILE A 147 -0.15 -4.38 3.12
C ILE A 147 0.16 -2.90 2.92
N SER A 148 0.11 -2.09 3.98
CA SER A 148 0.34 -0.64 3.90
C SER A 148 1.77 -0.25 3.56
N MET A 149 2.76 -1.08 3.91
CA MET A 149 4.18 -0.81 3.67
C MET A 149 4.62 -1.13 2.23
N ASP A 150 3.82 -1.90 1.50
CA ASP A 150 4.08 -2.23 0.09
C ASP A 150 3.54 -1.16 -0.90
N TYR A 151 2.90 -0.10 -0.39
CA TYR A 151 2.39 1.05 -1.16
C TYR A 151 3.38 2.20 -1.34
#